data_AF-A0A0F8ZZ74-F1
#
_entry.id   AF-A0A0F8ZZ74-F1
#
_cell.length_a   1.000
_cell.length_b   1.000
_cell.length_c   1.000
_cell.angle_alpha   90.00
_cell.angle_beta   90.00
_cell.angle_gamma   90.00
#
_symmetry.space_group_name_H-M   'P 1'
#
loop_
_entity.id
_entity.type
_entity.pdbx_description
1 polymer ?
#
loop_
_entity_poly.entity_id
_entity_poly.type
_entity_poly.pdbx_seq_one_letter_code
_entity_poly.pdbx_strand_id
1 'polypeptide(L)' 'IKMLSWKNALVVDPFCGSGTTGVACMQLGRKFIGMDISKKYCEIAKSRIEAAIPIDIFGEENENNTSGK' A
#
# COMPACT_ATOMS: atom_id res chain seq x y z
N ILE A 1 -3.06 5.27 9.08
CA ILE A 1 -1.78 4.66 8.62
C ILE A 1 -0.59 5.56 8.92
N LYS A 2 -0.42 6.73 8.27
CA LYS A 2 0.77 7.60 8.46
C LYS A 2 1.12 7.92 9.92
N MET A 3 0.13 8.31 10.72
CA MET A 3 0.34 8.76 12.11
C MET A 3 0.80 7.65 13.06
N LEU A 4 0.49 6.39 12.76
CA LEU A 4 0.66 5.25 13.68
C LEU A 4 1.63 4.18 13.15
N SER A 5 2.25 4.39 11.99
CA SER A 5 3.18 3.43 11.41
C SER A 5 4.30 4.10 10.63
N TRP A 6 5.47 3.47 10.64
CA TRP A 6 6.65 3.95 9.91
C TRP A 6 6.59 3.49 8.44
N LYS A 7 7.39 4.11 7.55
CA LYS A 7 7.60 3.57 6.20
C LYS A 7 8.08 2.12 6.31
N ASN A 8 7.67 1.26 5.39
CA ASN A 8 7.96 -0.19 5.36
C ASN A 8 7.38 -1.05 6.50
N ALA A 9 6.65 -0.45 7.46
CA ALA A 9 5.98 -1.22 8.51
C ALA A 9 4.94 -2.19 7.91
N LEU A 10 4.73 -3.32 8.60
CA LEU A 10 3.65 -4.26 8.30
C LEU A 10 2.37 -3.84 9.01
N VAL A 11 1.29 -3.65 8.25
CA VAL A 11 -0.06 -3.41 8.76
C VAL A 11 -0.89 -4.68 8.58
N VAL A 12 -1.60 -5.08 9.63
CA VAL A 12 -2.50 -6.25 9.61
C VAL A 12 -3.92 -5.78 9.85
N ASP A 13 -4.86 -6.21 9.01
CA ASP A 13 -6.29 -5.88 9.11
C ASP A 13 -7.13 -7.17 8.99
N PRO A 14 -7.67 -7.71 10.10
CA PRO A 14 -8.43 -8.97 10.08
C PRO A 14 -9.86 -8.83 9.57
N PHE A 15 -10.31 -7.62 9.24
CA PHE A 15 -11.64 -7.33 8.69
C PHE A 15 -11.53 -6.38 7.50
N CYS A 16 -10.68 -6.75 6.54
CA CYS A 16 -10.20 -5.83 5.52
C CYS A 16 -11.28 -5.40 4.53
N GLY A 17 -12.42 -6.11 4.44
CA GLY A 17 -13.55 -5.79 3.57
C GLY A 17 -13.08 -5.54 2.14
N SER A 18 -13.41 -4.35 1.61
CA SER A 18 -12.99 -3.97 0.25
C SER A 18 -11.51 -3.56 0.09
N GLY A 19 -10.70 -3.67 1.15
CA GLY A 19 -9.24 -3.46 1.08
C GLY A 19 -8.77 -2.02 1.16
N THR A 20 -9.58 -1.08 1.69
CA THR A 20 -9.20 0.35 1.81
C THR A 20 -7.92 0.57 2.61
N THR A 21 -7.75 -0.16 3.72
CA THR A 21 -6.51 -0.13 4.52
C THR A 21 -5.31 -0.57 3.69
N GLY A 22 -5.44 -1.63 2.89
CA GLY A 22 -4.38 -2.15 2.04
C GLY A 22 -4.00 -1.20 0.90
N VAL A 23 -4.99 -0.59 0.25
CA VAL A 23 -4.74 0.45 -0.79
C VAL A 23 -3.94 1.60 -0.19
N ALA A 24 -4.33 2.09 0.99
CA ALA A 24 -3.59 3.13 1.69
C ALA A 24 -2.19 2.66 2.10
N CYS A 25 -1.97 1.37 2.40
CA CYS A 25 -0.63 0.84 2.65
C CYS A 25 0.26 0.93 1.41
N MET A 26 -0.22 0.47 0.25
CA MET A 26 0.54 0.51 -1.00
C MET A 26 0.90 1.94 -1.40
N GLN A 27 -0.08 2.84 -1.36
CA GLN A 27 0.11 4.26 -1.67
C GLN A 27 1.13 4.94 -0.76
N LEU A 28 1.28 4.48 0.47
CA LEU A 28 2.14 5.08 1.48
C LEU A 28 3.44 4.31 1.71
N GLY A 29 3.74 3.26 0.93
CA GLY A 29 4.93 2.45 1.12
C GLY A 29 4.94 1.66 2.44
N ARG A 30 3.83 0.99 2.77
CA ARG A 30 3.71 0.02 3.88
C ARG A 30 3.42 -1.37 3.31
N LYS A 31 3.81 -2.41 4.04
CA LYS A 31 3.41 -3.79 3.77
C LYS A 31 2.02 -4.03 4.37
N PHE A 32 1.26 -4.94 3.78
CA PHE A 32 -0.12 -5.19 4.22
C PHE A 32 -0.45 -6.69 4.21
N ILE A 33 -1.13 -7.15 5.26
CA ILE A 33 -1.81 -8.45 5.31
C ILE A 33 -3.27 -8.17 5.71
N GLY A 34 -4.21 -8.60 4.87
CA GLY A 34 -5.63 -8.46 5.11
C GLY A 34 -6.34 -9.80 5.10
N MET A 35 -7.33 -9.97 5.98
CA MET A 35 -8.23 -11.11 5.99
C MET A 35 -9.68 -10.62 6.02
N ASP A 36 -10.57 -11.36 5.39
CA ASP A 36 -12.01 -11.18 5.51
C ASP A 36 -12.69 -12.55 5.34
N ILE A 37 -13.81 -12.77 6.00
CA ILE A 37 -14.58 -14.02 5.89
C ILE A 37 -15.21 -14.17 4.49
N SER A 38 -15.50 -13.04 3.83
CA SER A 38 -16.08 -13.02 2.50
C SER A 38 -15.00 -13.17 1.44
N LYS A 39 -14.97 -14.34 0.79
CA LYS A 39 -14.09 -14.59 -0.35
C LYS A 39 -14.22 -13.52 -1.45
N LYS A 40 -15.46 -13.09 -1.73
CA LYS A 40 -15.74 -12.02 -2.69
C LYS A 40 -15.05 -10.70 -2.30
N TYR A 41 -15.06 -10.34 -1.02
CA TYR A 41 -14.38 -9.13 -0.56
C TYR A 41 -12.86 -9.28 -0.60
N CYS A 42 -12.31 -10.46 -0.27
CA CYS A 42 -10.89 -10.75 -0.46
C CYS A 42 -10.44 -10.57 -1.93
N GLU A 43 -11.22 -11.03 -2.90
CA GLU A 43 -10.93 -10.86 -4.33
C GLU A 43 -10.97 -9.38 -4.75
N ILE A 44 -11.99 -8.64 -4.32
CA ILE A 44 -12.11 -7.19 -4.55
C ILE A 44 -10.93 -6.44 -3.92
N ALA A 45 -10.61 -6.74 -2.66
CA ALA A 45 -9.50 -6.13 -1.94
C ALA A 45 -8.18 -6.39 -2.66
N LYS A 46 -7.91 -7.64 -3.05
CA LYS A 46 -6.70 -8.03 -3.78
C LYS A 46 -6.55 -7.21 -5.08
N SER A 47 -7.58 -7.19 -5.91
CA SER A 47 -7.57 -6.43 -7.17
C SER A 47 -7.30 -4.94 -6.95
N ARG A 48 -7.93 -4.33 -5.93
CA ARG A 48 -7.73 -2.91 -5.59
C ARG A 48 -6.33 -2.62 -5.06
N ILE A 49 -5.77 -3.52 -4.25
CA ILE A 49 -4.43 -3.38 -3.66
C ILE A 49 -3.36 -3.54 -4.75
N GLU A 50 -3.51 -4.52 -5.66
CA GLU A 50 -2.59 -4.72 -6.78
C GLU A 50 -2.60 -3.55 -7.78
N ALA A 51 -3.75 -2.88 -7.94
CA ALA A 51 -3.87 -1.69 -8.79
C ALA A 51 -3.40 -0.39 -8.12
N ALA A 52 -3.07 -0.41 -6.81
CA ALA A 52 -2.69 0.79 -6.08
C ALA A 52 -1.23 1.19 -6.36
N ILE A 53 -1.05 2.40 -6.87
CA ILE A 53 0.27 2.95 -7.20
C ILE A 53 0.81 3.72 -5.98
N PRO A 54 2.10 3.59 -5.61
CA PRO A 54 2.75 4.43 -4.61
C PRO A 54 2.56 5.91 -4.95
N ILE A 55 2.15 6.71 -3.96
CA ILE A 55 2.02 8.16 -4.12
C ILE A 55 3.26 8.78 -3.52
N ASP A 56 4.08 9.40 -4.36
CA ASP A 56 5.18 10.21 -3.88
C ASP A 56 4.64 11.60 -3.49
N ILE A 57 4.47 11.82 -2.19
CA ILE A 57 3.90 13.07 -1.65
C ILE A 57 4.98 14.13 -1.41
N PHE A 58 6.24 13.70 -1.38
CA PHE A 58 7.39 14.57 -1.37
C PHE A 58 8.16 14.19 -2.61
N GLY A 59 8.17 15.03 -3.64
CA GLY A 59 9.10 14.81 -4.74
C GLY A 59 10.50 14.89 -4.19
N GLU A 60 11.08 13.76 -3.78
CA GLU A 60 12.53 13.64 -3.71
C GLU A 60 12.97 13.71 -5.17
N GLU A 61 13.63 14.81 -5.52
CA GLU A 61 14.32 14.92 -6.80
C GLU A 61 15.18 13.67 -6.96
N ASN A 62 14.89 12.88 -7.99
CA ASN A 62 15.75 11.77 -8.35
C ASN A 62 17.09 12.37 -8.82
N GLU A 63 18.08 12.51 -7.92
CA GLU A 63 19.47 12.85 -8.25
C GLU A 63 20.19 11.74 -9.06
N ASN A 64 19.48 10.77 -9.62
CA ASN A 64 20.06 9.65 -10.37
C ASN A 64 19.78 9.69 -11.87
N ASN A 65 19.73 10.88 -12.49
CA ASN A 65 19.87 10.99 -13.95
C ASN A 65 21.07 11.86 -14.38
N THR A 66 22.20 11.70 -13.69
CA THR A 66 23.51 12.04 -14.27
C THR A 66 24.54 11.05 -13.75
N SER A 67 24.73 9.95 -14.49
CA SER A 67 26.04 9.35 -14.80
C SER A 67 25.86 7.96 -15.44
N GLY A 68 26.05 7.88 -16.76
CA GLY A 68 26.32 6.60 -17.40
C GLY A 68 26.02 6.55 -18.89
N LYS A 69 26.93 7.14 -19.69
CA LYS A 69 27.37 6.75 -21.05
C LYS A 69 26.39 6.01 -21.95
#